data_AF-X1H1E0-F1
#
_entry.id   AF-X1H1E0-F1
#
_cell.length_a   1.000
_cell.length_b   1.000
_cell.length_c   1.000
_cell.angle_alpha   90.00
_cell.angle_beta   90.00
_cell.angle_gamma   90.00
#
_symmetry.space_group_name_H-M   'P 1'
#
loop_
_entity.id
_entity.type
_entity.pdbx_description
1 polymer ?
#
loop_
_entity_poly.entity_id
_entity_poly.type
_entity_poly.pdbx_seq_one_letter_code
_entity_poly.pdbx_strand_id
1 'polypeptide(L)'
;YARGFFESVNAISDALAYGKTTQEAMDLSLAAWTRWIDYWAGSADPYASQVIQWLVHDRDGQKLFGSNSARVTTPAPPPPEAGEIPISLPLITGYALSLLFF
;
A
#
# COMPACT_ATOMS: atom_id res chain seq x y z
N TYR A 1 14.52 -6.47 -20.87
CA TYR A 1 14.99 -5.58 -19.78
C TYR A 1 13.86 -4.76 -19.16
N ALA A 2 13.31 -3.73 -19.83
CA ALA A 2 12.42 -2.72 -19.22
C ALA A 2 11.27 -3.28 -18.37
N ARG A 3 10.55 -4.30 -18.85
CA ARG A 3 9.48 -4.93 -18.08
C ARG A 3 9.96 -5.53 -16.76
N GLY A 4 11.12 -6.20 -16.77
CA GLY A 4 11.72 -6.76 -15.55
C GLY A 4 12.17 -5.69 -14.56
N PHE A 5 12.65 -4.57 -15.06
CA PHE A 5 12.96 -3.40 -14.25
C PHE A 5 11.70 -2.83 -13.57
N PHE A 6 10.71 -2.45 -14.38
CA PHE A 6 9.51 -1.78 -13.88
C PHE A 6 8.67 -2.64 -12.95
N GLU A 7 8.49 -3.93 -13.24
CA GLU A 7 7.75 -4.82 -12.34
C GLU A 7 8.45 -4.95 -10.98
N SER A 8 9.79 -5.02 -10.96
CA SER A 8 10.53 -5.20 -9.72
C SER A 8 10.52 -3.95 -8.84
N VAL A 9 10.59 -2.74 -9.42
CA VAL A 9 10.49 -1.50 -8.65
C VAL A 9 9.04 -1.19 -8.24
N ASN A 10 8.06 -1.46 -9.10
CA ASN A 10 6.65 -1.23 -8.79
C ASN A 10 6.15 -2.17 -7.68
N ALA A 11 6.72 -3.37 -7.55
CA ALA A 11 6.43 -4.27 -6.44
C ALA A 11 6.65 -3.61 -5.07
N ILE A 12 7.58 -2.65 -4.95
CA ILE A 12 7.79 -1.87 -3.73
C ILE A 12 6.58 -0.96 -3.47
N SER A 13 6.21 -0.15 -4.46
CA SER A 13 5.11 0.80 -4.35
C SER A 13 3.78 0.11 -4.05
N ASP A 14 3.50 -1.00 -4.75
CA ASP A 14 2.30 -1.79 -4.53
C ASP A 14 2.29 -2.39 -3.12
N ALA A 15 3.40 -2.98 -2.67
CA ALA A 15 3.51 -3.54 -1.33
C ALA A 15 3.24 -2.50 -0.23
N LEU A 16 3.81 -1.31 -0.37
CA LEU A 16 3.59 -0.21 0.57
C LEU A 16 2.14 0.29 0.54
N ALA A 17 1.52 0.37 -0.63
CA ALA A 17 0.11 0.73 -0.78
C ALA A 17 -0.83 -0.28 -0.10
N TYR A 18 -0.46 -1.56 -0.07
CA TYR A 18 -1.16 -2.61 0.67
C TYR A 18 -0.81 -2.68 2.16
N GLY A 19 -0.06 -1.70 2.70
CA GLY A 19 0.27 -1.62 4.12
C GLY A 19 1.34 -2.61 4.59
N LYS A 20 2.12 -3.19 3.67
CA LYS A 20 3.28 -4.00 4.03
C LYS A 20 4.39 -3.15 4.65
N THR A 21 5.27 -3.80 5.39
CA THR A 21 6.50 -3.18 5.87
C THR A 21 7.46 -2.89 4.72
N THR A 22 8.39 -1.97 4.95
CA THR A 22 9.51 -1.69 4.06
C THR A 22 10.37 -2.94 3.78
N GLN A 23 10.57 -3.82 4.76
CA GLN A 23 11.27 -5.10 4.53
C GLN A 23 10.47 -6.03 3.62
N GLU A 24 9.17 -6.23 3.88
CA GLU A 24 8.33 -7.06 3.01
C GLU A 24 8.27 -6.51 1.57
N ALA A 25 8.25 -5.18 1.40
CA ALA A 25 8.29 -4.54 0.09
C ALA A 25 9.64 -4.77 -0.63
N MET A 26 10.76 -4.68 0.10
CA MET A 26 12.09 -5.00 -0.41
C MET A 26 12.17 -6.47 -0.87
N ASP A 27 11.70 -7.40 -0.04
CA ASP A 27 11.75 -8.84 -0.33
C ASP A 27 10.94 -9.19 -1.57
N LEU A 28 9.75 -8.59 -1.74
CA LEU A 28 8.90 -8.78 -2.93
C LEU A 28 9.58 -8.26 -4.19
N SER A 29 10.24 -7.10 -4.11
CA SER A 29 11.02 -6.54 -5.21
C SER A 29 12.19 -7.45 -5.59
N LEU A 30 12.97 -7.94 -4.62
CA LEU A 30 14.06 -8.91 -4.84
C LEU A 30 13.58 -10.23 -5.45
N ALA A 31 12.39 -10.70 -5.06
CA ALA A 31 11.78 -11.88 -5.66
C ALA A 31 11.42 -11.62 -7.13
N ALA A 32 10.89 -10.43 -7.46
CA ALA A 32 10.60 -10.04 -8.84
C ALA A 32 11.87 -9.95 -9.70
N TRP A 33 12.95 -9.37 -9.17
CA TRP A 33 14.25 -9.33 -9.84
C TRP A 33 14.75 -10.74 -10.18
N THR A 34 14.75 -11.64 -9.19
CA THR A 34 15.19 -13.04 -9.35
C THR A 34 14.35 -13.76 -10.40
N ARG A 35 13.02 -13.61 -10.36
CA ARG A 35 12.11 -14.20 -11.35
C ARG A 35 12.44 -13.75 -12.78
N TRP A 36 12.74 -12.46 -12.96
CA TRP A 36 13.08 -11.93 -14.28
C TRP A 36 14.45 -12.40 -14.76
N ILE A 37 15.44 -12.52 -13.86
CA ILE A 37 16.74 -13.09 -14.18
C ILE A 37 16.59 -14.55 -14.63
N ASP A 38 15.82 -15.37 -13.91
CA ASP A 38 15.57 -16.76 -14.27
C ASP A 38 14.84 -16.88 -15.61
N TYR A 39 13.86 -16.01 -15.88
CA TYR A 39 13.17 -15.95 -17.17
C TYR A 39 14.16 -15.69 -18.31
N TRP A 40 15.06 -14.72 -18.16
CA TRP A 40 16.05 -14.42 -19.20
C TRP A 40 17.12 -15.50 -19.32
N ALA A 41 17.46 -16.20 -18.24
CA ALA A 41 18.41 -17.31 -18.27
C ALA A 41 17.92 -18.49 -19.14
N GLY A 42 16.60 -18.70 -19.22
CA GLY A 42 15.98 -19.68 -20.11
C GLY A 42 15.70 -19.17 -21.53
N SER A 43 15.99 -17.90 -21.84
CA SER A 43 15.67 -17.29 -23.12
C SER A 43 16.69 -17.65 -24.21
N ALA A 44 16.21 -17.88 -25.44
CA ALA A 44 17.05 -18.06 -26.63
C ALA A 44 17.41 -16.71 -27.31
N ASP A 45 16.98 -15.58 -26.75
CA ASP A 45 17.28 -14.25 -27.28
C ASP A 45 18.81 -14.00 -27.24
N PRO A 46 19.44 -13.56 -28.34
CA PRO A 46 20.89 -13.33 -28.38
C PRO A 46 21.37 -12.24 -27.41
N TYR A 47 20.48 -11.35 -26.96
CA TYR A 47 20.78 -10.30 -25.98
C TYR A 47 20.44 -10.70 -24.54
N ALA A 48 19.99 -11.94 -24.29
CA ALA A 48 19.57 -12.39 -22.96
C ALA A 48 20.64 -12.16 -21.89
N SER A 49 21.90 -12.52 -22.19
CA SER A 49 23.02 -12.32 -21.25
C SER A 49 23.24 -10.84 -20.89
N GLN A 50 23.07 -9.92 -21.85
CA GLN A 50 23.19 -8.49 -21.61
C GLN A 50 22.03 -7.99 -20.74
N VAL A 51 20.81 -8.47 -21.00
CA VAL A 51 19.66 -8.13 -20.16
C VAL A 51 19.85 -8.63 -18.74
N ILE A 52 20.33 -9.87 -18.54
CA ILE A 52 20.64 -10.42 -17.22
C ILE A 52 21.68 -9.57 -16.49
N GLN A 53 22.74 -9.15 -17.19
CA GLN A 53 23.77 -8.29 -16.61
C GLN A 53 23.19 -7.01 -16.02
N TRP A 54 22.30 -6.33 -16.75
CA TRP A 54 21.65 -5.12 -16.26
C TRP A 54 20.69 -5.40 -15.09
N LEU A 55 19.89 -6.45 -15.16
CA LEU A 55 18.98 -6.82 -14.07
C LEU A 55 19.74 -7.18 -12.77
N VAL A 56 20.87 -7.88 -12.89
CA VAL A 56 21.74 -8.20 -11.75
C VAL A 56 22.34 -6.92 -11.16
N HIS A 57 22.86 -6.03 -12.01
CA HIS A 57 23.38 -4.74 -11.57
C HIS A 57 22.34 -3.95 -10.76
N ASP A 58 21.11 -3.85 -11.26
CA ASP A 58 20.06 -3.07 -10.61
C ASP A 58 19.57 -3.73 -9.31
N ARG A 59 19.41 -5.06 -9.29
CA ARG A 59 19.07 -5.83 -8.09
C ARG A 59 20.11 -5.64 -6.99
N ASP A 60 21.39 -5.80 -7.32
CA ASP A 60 22.49 -5.73 -6.34
C ASP A 60 22.75 -4.28 -5.89
N GLY A 61 22.35 -3.31 -6.72
CA GLY A 61 22.34 -1.88 -6.37
C GLY A 61 21.20 -1.49 -5.42
N GLN A 62 20.14 -2.29 -5.33
CA GLN A 62 18.98 -2.00 -4.48
C GLN A 62 19.33 -2.17 -3.00
N LYS A 63 19.08 -1.13 -2.20
CA LYS A 63 19.35 -1.13 -0.76
C LYS A 63 18.17 -0.54 0.00
N LEU A 64 17.83 -1.16 1.12
CA LEU A 64 16.87 -0.62 2.07
C LEU A 64 17.60 0.27 3.09
N PHE A 65 17.15 1.51 3.23
CA PHE A 65 17.63 2.45 4.25
C PHE A 65 16.51 2.78 5.24
N GLY A 66 16.88 3.07 6.48
CA GLY A 66 15.92 3.44 7.54
C GLY A 66 15.37 2.22 8.29
N SER A 67 14.09 2.28 8.69
CA SER A 67 13.45 1.21 9.46
C SER A 67 12.90 0.13 8.55
N ASN A 68 13.19 -1.13 8.89
CA ASN A 68 12.70 -2.33 8.19
C ASN A 68 11.24 -2.67 8.53
N SER A 69 10.70 -2.11 9.61
CA SER A 69 9.33 -2.38 10.07
C SER A 69 8.36 -1.24 9.81
N ALA A 70 8.82 -0.13 9.24
CA ALA A 70 7.96 0.99 8.87
C ALA A 70 6.93 0.54 7.82
N ARG A 71 5.69 1.02 7.94
CA ARG A 71 4.60 0.75 6.99
C ARG A 71 3.68 1.96 6.89
N VAL A 72 3.00 2.07 5.75
CA VAL A 72 1.94 3.08 5.57
C VAL A 72 0.73 2.64 6.38
N THR A 73 0.27 3.50 7.29
CA THR A 73 -0.95 3.30 8.09
C THR A 73 -1.88 4.48 7.92
N THR A 74 -3.18 4.27 8.13
CA THR A 74 -4.10 5.39 8.32
C THR A 74 -3.85 6.04 9.68
N PRO A 75 -3.84 7.38 9.76
CA PRO A 75 -3.86 8.06 11.05
C PRO A 75 -5.08 7.59 11.85
N ALA A 76 -4.92 7.44 13.16
CA ALA A 76 -6.08 7.27 14.03
C ALA A 76 -7.01 8.48 13.83
N PRO A 77 -8.33 8.28 13.70
CA PRO A 77 -9.26 9.40 13.67
C PRO A 77 -9.07 10.24 14.95
N PRO A 78 -9.24 11.57 14.87
CA PRO A 78 -9.21 12.40 16.06
C PRO A 78 -10.24 11.88 17.07
N PRO A 79 -9.98 11.99 18.39
CA PRO A 79 -10.99 11.67 19.39
C PRO A 79 -12.28 12.43 19.09
N PRO A 80 -13.46 11.84 19.28
CA PRO A 80 -14.72 12.56 19.10
C PRO A 80 -14.70 13.82 19.98
N GLU A 81 -15.05 14.97 19.39
CA GLU A 81 -15.21 16.19 20.17
C GLU A 81 -16.24 15.94 21.26
N ALA A 82 -15.88 16.23 22.52
CA ALA A 82 -16.79 16.16 23.65
C ALA A 82 -17.84 17.28 23.50
N GLY A 83 -18.85 17.08 22.66
CA GLY A 83 -19.76 18.15 22.27
C GLY A 83 -21.12 17.74 21.70
N GLU A 84 -21.30 16.50 21.21
CA GLU A 84 -22.61 16.03 20.77
C GLU A 84 -23.09 14.88 21.65
N ILE A 85 -23.56 15.25 22.85
CA ILE A 85 -24.55 14.43 23.53
C ILE A 85 -25.75 14.38 22.56
N PRO A 86 -26.21 13.21 22.09
CA PRO A 86 -27.42 13.16 21.29
C PRO A 86 -28.56 13.61 22.20
N ILE A 87 -29.03 14.84 22.01
CA ILE A 87 -30.29 15.26 22.60
C ILE A 87 -31.33 14.37 21.92
N SER A 88 -31.85 13.41 22.68
CA SER A 88 -33.02 12.64 22.28
C SER A 88 -34.15 13.66 22.11
N LEU A 89 -34.37 14.12 20.88
CA LEU A 89 -35.54 14.93 20.53
C LEU A 89 -36.76 14.07 20.90
N PRO A 90 -37.61 14.49 21.85
CA PRO A 90 -38.84 13.75 22.09
C PRO A 90 -39.61 13.79 20.77
N LEU A 91 -39.98 12.62 20.29
CA LEU A 91 -40.83 12.41 19.14
C LEU A 91 -42.16 13.13 19.44
N ILE A 92 -42.30 14.39 19.03
CA ILE A 92 -43.58 15.09 19.04
C ILE A 92 -44.36 14.51 17.85
N THR A 93 -44.84 13.28 18.02
CA THR A 93 -45.95 12.74 17.23
C THR A 93 -47.13 13.66 17.49
N GLY A 94 -47.51 14.41 16.45
CA GLY A 94 -48.62 15.34 16.49
C GLY A 94 -49.88 14.64 16.99
N TYR A 95 -50.39 15.09 18.14
CA TYR A 95 -51.78 15.00 18.61
C TYR A 95 -51.82 15.48 20.08
N ALA A 96 -51.52 16.76 20.35
CA ALA A 96 -51.86 17.40 21.63
C ALA A 96 -51.84 18.94 21.55
N LEU A 97 -52.42 19.51 20.50
CA LEU A 97 -52.73 20.95 20.44
C LEU A 97 -54.24 21.12 20.71
N SER A 98 -54.68 20.68 21.88
CA SER A 98 -56.10 20.72 22.30
C SER A 98 -56.32 21.18 23.74
N LEU A 99 -55.31 21.72 24.45
CA LEU A 99 -55.46 22.03 25.89
C LEU A 99 -54.94 23.40 26.33
N LEU A 100 -54.97 24.43 25.47
CA LEU A 100 -54.71 25.81 25.91
C LEU A 100 -55.59 26.85 25.18
N PHE A 101 -56.91 26.70 25.27
CA PHE A 101 -57.86 27.82 25.25
C PHE A 101 -58.92 27.57 26.33
N PHE A 102 -58.64 28.08 27.53
CA PHE A 102 -59.66 28.69 28.39
C PHE A 102 -59.54 30.21 28.21
#